data_AF-A0A269PNT1-F1
#
_entry.id   AF-A0A269PNT1-F1
#
_cell.length_a   1.000
_cell.length_b   1.000
_cell.length_c   1.000
_cell.angle_alpha   90.00
_cell.angle_beta   90.00
_cell.angle_gamma   90.00
#
_symmetry.space_group_name_H-M   'P 1'
#
loop_
_entity.id
_entity.type
_entity.pdbx_description
1 polymer ?
#
loop_
_entity_poly.entity_id
_entity_poly.type
_entity_poly.pdbx_seq_one_letter_code
_entity_poly.pdbx_strand_id
1 'polypeptide(L)'
;IVGKKTDSIFYIDSQNLISDKDKEVIETTLSEIQKLDKTDIKKKYRELRRSGRNKHGKGAGIGFYEIAKRCSSLNYKFTKTETDLYLFYFEANISYENKEA
;
A
#
# COMPACT_ATOMS: atom_id res chain seq x y z
N ILE A 1 6.16 -0.54 12.25
CA ILE A 1 7.10 -1.61 12.67
C ILE A 1 7.83 -2.10 11.42
N VAL A 2 9.13 -2.34 11.52
CA VAL A 2 9.89 -2.99 10.46
C VAL A 2 10.48 -4.26 11.06
N GLY A 3 10.36 -5.38 10.35
CA GLY A 3 10.84 -6.66 10.83
C GLY A 3 11.31 -7.57 9.70
N LYS A 4 11.92 -8.69 10.08
CA LYS A 4 12.39 -9.72 9.17
C LYS A 4 11.47 -10.93 9.29
N LYS A 5 10.84 -11.33 8.19
CA LYS A 5 9.94 -12.50 8.13
C LYS A 5 10.71 -13.78 7.84
N THR A 6 11.68 -13.70 6.92
CA THR A 6 12.63 -14.78 6.57
C THR A 6 13.97 -14.17 6.18
N ASP A 7 14.97 -15.00 5.86
CA ASP A 7 16.30 -14.54 5.40
C ASP A 7 16.33 -13.72 4.12
N SER A 8 15.21 -13.70 3.38
CA SER A 8 15.07 -12.99 2.11
C SER A 8 13.85 -12.08 2.07
N ILE A 9 13.11 -11.92 3.19
CA ILE A 9 11.89 -11.12 3.25
C ILE A 9 11.89 -10.24 4.49
N PHE A 10 11.88 -8.93 4.27
CA PHE A 10 11.49 -7.94 5.28
C PHE A 10 10.01 -7.64 5.18
N TYR A 11 9.41 -7.19 6.28
CA TYR A 11 8.05 -6.66 6.28
C TYR A 11 8.03 -5.27 6.92
N ILE A 12 7.13 -4.43 6.42
CA ILE A 12 6.83 -3.10 6.96
C ILE A 12 5.36 -3.09 7.33
N ASP A 13 5.09 -2.88 8.62
CA ASP A 13 3.75 -2.83 9.19
C ASP A 13 3.43 -1.43 9.70
N SER A 14 2.21 -0.99 9.45
CA SER A 14 1.69 0.27 9.96
C SER A 14 0.23 0.11 10.38
N GLN A 15 -0.16 0.90 11.38
CA GLN A 15 -1.53 0.95 11.89
C GLN A 15 -1.92 2.40 12.15
N ASN A 16 -3.07 2.81 11.63
CA ASN A 16 -3.62 4.16 11.84
C ASN A 16 -5.14 4.12 12.02
N LEU A 17 -5.69 5.04 12.81
CA LEU A 17 -7.13 5.29 12.80
C LEU A 17 -7.48 6.18 11.61
N ILE A 18 -8.52 5.80 10.87
CA ILE A 18 -8.96 6.51 9.67
C ILE A 18 -10.48 6.72 9.67
N SER A 19 -10.93 7.73 8.94
CA SER A 19 -12.36 7.98 8.73
C SER A 19 -12.96 6.98 7.72
N ASP A 20 -14.29 6.86 7.70
CA ASP A 20 -15.00 6.06 6.69
C ASP A 20 -14.72 6.51 5.26
N LYS A 21 -14.61 7.83 5.05
CA LYS A 21 -14.23 8.43 3.76
C LYS A 21 -12.82 8.05 3.32
N ASP A 22 -11.86 8.02 4.26
CA ASP A 22 -10.49 7.60 3.94
C ASP A 22 -10.44 6.09 3.67
N LYS A 23 -11.22 5.29 4.41
CA LYS A 23 -11.35 3.85 4.17
C LYS A 23 -11.81 3.58 2.74
N GLU A 24 -12.87 4.23 2.27
CA GLU A 24 -13.40 4.04 0.91
C GLU A 24 -12.33 4.30 -0.16
N VAL A 25 -11.56 5.38 -0.01
CA VAL A 25 -10.48 5.74 -0.95
C VAL A 25 -9.33 4.74 -0.90
N ILE A 26 -8.89 4.34 0.30
CA ILE A 26 -7.78 3.40 0.50
C ILE A 26 -8.17 2.00 0.00
N GLU A 27 -9.36 1.51 0.35
CA GLU A 27 -9.87 0.20 -0.06
C GLU A 27 -10.03 0.09 -1.57
N THR A 28 -10.58 1.13 -2.21
CA THR A 28 -10.66 1.21 -3.68
C THR A 28 -9.26 1.14 -4.31
N THR A 29 -8.29 1.86 -3.75
CA THR A 29 -6.92 1.89 -4.27
C THR A 29 -6.21 0.55 -4.10
N LEU A 30 -6.26 -0.04 -2.90
CA LEU A 30 -5.56 -1.30 -2.61
C LEU A 30 -6.19 -2.49 -3.34
N SER A 31 -7.52 -2.52 -3.47
CA SER A 31 -8.21 -3.56 -4.24
C SER A 31 -7.95 -3.47 -5.75
N GLU A 32 -7.76 -2.26 -6.30
CA GLU A 32 -7.28 -2.09 -7.68
C GLU A 32 -5.86 -2.65 -7.81
N ILE A 33 -4.94 -2.28 -6.91
CA ILE A 33 -3.56 -2.74 -6.93
C ILE A 33 -3.47 -4.28 -6.86
N GLN A 34 -4.28 -4.93 -6.01
CA GLN A 34 -4.28 -6.40 -5.87
C GLN A 34 -4.72 -7.14 -7.15
N LYS A 35 -5.42 -6.47 -8.07
CA LYS A 35 -5.86 -7.05 -9.36
C LYS A 35 -4.84 -6.85 -10.49
N LEU A 36 -3.81 -6.03 -10.28
CA LEU A 36 -2.82 -5.69 -11.28
C LEU A 36 -1.55 -6.52 -11.10
N ASP A 37 -0.88 -6.84 -12.21
CA ASP A 37 0.47 -7.37 -12.17
C ASP A 37 1.52 -6.27 -11.94
N LYS A 38 2.79 -6.66 -11.73
CA LYS A 38 3.88 -5.69 -11.51
C LYS A 38 4.11 -4.74 -12.69
N THR A 39 3.80 -5.15 -13.92
CA THR A 39 3.96 -4.33 -15.12
C THR A 39 2.90 -3.24 -15.16
N ASP A 40 1.65 -3.62 -14.92
CA ASP A 40 0.50 -2.72 -14.89
C ASP A 40 0.54 -1.76 -13.71
N ILE A 41 0.99 -2.22 -12.52
CA ILE A 41 1.23 -1.32 -11.37
C ILE A 41 2.24 -0.21 -11.75
N LYS A 42 3.33 -0.56 -12.44
CA LYS A 42 4.33 0.43 -12.89
C LYS A 42 3.74 1.38 -13.93
N LYS A 43 2.94 0.88 -14.87
CA LYS A 43 2.27 1.67 -15.89
C LYS A 43 1.30 2.67 -15.26
N LYS A 44 0.39 2.18 -14.41
CA LYS A 44 -0.61 2.99 -13.69
C LYS A 44 0.05 4.05 -12.81
N TYR A 45 1.13 3.70 -12.10
CA TYR A 45 1.92 4.68 -11.34
C TYR A 45 2.43 5.84 -12.21
N ARG A 46 2.98 5.54 -13.40
CA ARG A 46 3.48 6.57 -14.33
C ARG A 46 2.36 7.45 -14.84
N GLU A 47 1.22 6.87 -15.19
CA GLU A 47 0.02 7.61 -15.63
C GLU A 47 -0.50 8.56 -14.55
N LEU A 48 -0.67 8.05 -13.32
CA LEU A 48 -1.12 8.84 -12.17
C LEU A 48 -0.13 9.97 -11.85
N ARG A 49 1.18 9.71 -11.92
CA ARG A 49 2.22 10.72 -11.70
C ARG A 49 2.22 11.81 -12.78
N ARG A 50 1.99 11.46 -14.05
CA ARG A 50 1.92 12.42 -15.17
C ARG A 50 0.65 13.25 -15.16
N SER A 51 -0.49 12.63 -14.90
CA SER A 51 -1.80 13.30 -14.94
C SER A 51 -1.96 14.39 -13.89
N GLY A 52 -1.17 14.36 -12.81
CA GLY A 52 -1.32 15.32 -11.71
C GLY A 52 -2.67 15.24 -11.01
N ARG A 53 -3.51 14.23 -11.29
CA ARG A 53 -4.86 14.04 -10.72
C ARG A 53 -4.90 14.01 -9.19
N ASN A 54 -3.74 13.85 -8.54
CA ASN A 54 -3.59 13.84 -7.08
C ASN A 54 -2.86 15.09 -6.52
N LYS A 55 -2.67 16.17 -7.29
CA LYS A 55 -1.92 17.37 -6.85
C LYS A 55 -2.72 18.34 -5.97
N HIS A 56 -4.04 18.29 -5.98
CA HIS A 56 -4.90 19.20 -5.20
C HIS A 56 -5.64 18.46 -4.07
N GLY A 57 -5.01 18.41 -2.89
CA GLY A 57 -5.70 18.32 -1.59
C GLY A 57 -6.10 16.95 -1.02
N LYS A 58 -5.94 15.83 -1.74
CA LYS A 58 -6.32 14.48 -1.25
C LYS A 58 -5.32 13.40 -1.71
N GLY A 59 -4.05 13.52 -1.31
CA GLY A 59 -2.93 12.71 -1.77
C GLY A 59 -2.93 11.21 -1.44
N ALA A 60 -4.08 10.56 -1.22
CA ALA A 60 -4.16 9.27 -0.53
C ALA A 60 -3.88 8.01 -1.38
N GLY A 61 -3.72 8.10 -2.70
CA GLY A 61 -3.69 6.89 -3.55
C GLY A 61 -2.32 6.48 -4.09
N ILE A 62 -1.53 7.43 -4.62
CA ILE A 62 -0.35 7.09 -5.43
C ILE A 62 0.79 6.47 -4.63
N GLY A 63 0.86 6.75 -3.33
CA GLY A 63 1.84 6.15 -2.42
C GLY A 63 1.71 4.62 -2.37
N PHE A 64 0.50 4.08 -2.40
CA PHE A 64 0.28 2.64 -2.42
C PHE A 64 0.79 2.00 -3.71
N TYR A 65 0.56 2.63 -4.86
CA TYR A 65 1.19 2.20 -6.12
C TYR A 65 2.72 2.25 -6.03
N GLU A 66 3.25 3.23 -5.31
CA GLU A 66 4.68 3.35 -5.12
C GLU A 66 5.29 2.20 -4.30
N ILE A 67 4.60 1.80 -3.23
CA ILE A 67 4.96 0.66 -2.38
C ILE A 67 4.79 -0.64 -3.18
N ALA A 68 3.66 -0.80 -3.88
CA ALA A 68 3.33 -1.99 -4.66
C ALA A 68 4.36 -2.34 -5.75
N LYS A 69 5.05 -1.35 -6.31
CA LYS A 69 6.17 -1.58 -7.25
C LYS A 69 7.35 -2.29 -6.61
N ARG A 70 7.54 -2.15 -5.30
CA ARG A 70 8.74 -2.55 -4.56
C ARG A 70 8.50 -3.76 -3.65
N CYS A 71 7.25 -4.05 -3.29
CA CYS A 71 6.93 -5.22 -2.49
C CYS A 71 6.72 -6.48 -3.36
N SER A 72 6.86 -7.64 -2.75
CA SER A 72 6.44 -8.94 -3.30
C SER A 72 4.97 -9.21 -3.03
N SER A 73 4.46 -8.75 -1.88
CA SER A 73 3.03 -8.77 -1.56
C SER A 73 2.66 -7.64 -0.60
N LEU A 74 1.36 -7.38 -0.51
CA LEU A 74 0.78 -6.44 0.44
C LEU A 74 -0.48 -7.06 1.07
N ASN A 75 -0.65 -6.83 2.36
CA ASN A 75 -1.81 -7.25 3.13
C ASN A 75 -2.39 -6.04 3.84
N TYR A 76 -3.70 -5.99 3.98
CA TYR A 76 -4.36 -4.91 4.72
C TYR A 76 -5.63 -5.40 5.38
N LYS A 77 -6.04 -4.69 6.44
CA LYS A 77 -7.28 -4.95 7.15
C LYS A 77 -7.86 -3.66 7.70
N PHE A 78 -9.18 -3.54 7.64
CA PHE A 78 -9.93 -2.50 8.34
C PHE A 78 -10.73 -3.16 9.45
N THR A 79 -10.55 -2.69 10.68
CA THR A 79 -11.35 -3.13 11.83
C THR A 79 -12.16 -1.95 12.34
N LYS A 80 -13.49 -2.07 12.34
CA LYS A 80 -14.37 -1.03 12.88
C LYS A 80 -14.13 -0.91 14.39
N THR A 81 -13.99 0.32 14.88
CA THR A 81 -13.81 0.59 16.31
C THR A 81 -15.15 0.88 16.99
N GLU A 82 -15.15 1.05 18.32
CA GLU A 82 -16.32 1.52 19.06
C GLU A 82 -16.70 2.97 18.69
N THR A 83 -15.71 3.76 18.24
CA THR A 83 -15.93 5.05 17.60
C THR A 83 -16.22 4.85 16.10
N ASP A 84 -16.85 5.82 15.43
CA ASP A 84 -17.14 5.82 13.97
C ASP A 84 -15.87 5.95 13.08
N LEU A 85 -14.76 5.36 13.52
CA LEU A 85 -13.48 5.26 12.82
C LEU A 85 -13.15 3.79 12.52
N TYR A 86 -12.10 3.60 11.73
CA TYR A 86 -11.54 2.27 11.46
C TYR A 86 -10.07 2.23 11.85
N LEU A 87 -9.66 1.14 12.49
CA LEU A 87 -8.25 0.79 12.59
C LEU A 87 -7.81 0.15 11.27
N PHE A 88 -7.01 0.89 10.51
CA PHE A 88 -6.38 0.44 9.28
C PHE A 88 -5.02 -0.18 9.58
N TYR A 89 -4.89 -1.47 9.33
CA TYR A 89 -3.64 -2.22 9.33
C TYR A 89 -3.14 -2.40 7.89
N PHE A 90 -1.85 -2.20 7.68
CA PHE A 90 -1.18 -2.39 6.39
C PHE A 90 0.18 -3.04 6.60
N GLU A 91 0.44 -4.12 5.87
CA GLU A 91 1.72 -4.85 5.79
C GLU A 91 2.20 -4.86 4.33
N ALA A 92 3.46 -4.50 4.11
CA ALA A 92 4.15 -4.70 2.84
C ALA A 92 5.32 -5.65 3.02
N ASN A 93 5.33 -6.75 2.28
CA ASN A 93 6.43 -7.73 2.28
C ASN A 93 7.42 -7.39 1.15
N ILE A 94 8.70 -7.24 1.46
CA ILE A 94 9.74 -6.88 0.51
C ILE A 94 10.73 -8.04 0.42
N SER A 95 10.72 -8.72 -0.72
CA SER A 95 11.72 -9.72 -1.05
C SER A 95 13.00 -9.07 -1.55
N TYR A 96 14.15 -9.56 -1.06
CA TYR A 96 15.46 -9.16 -1.55
C TYR A 96 16.31 -10.40 -1.79
N GLU A 97 17.19 -10.33 -2.79
CA GLU A 97 18.21 -11.34 -3.03
C GLU A 97 19.40 -11.02 -2.13
N ASN A 98 19.87 -11.99 -1.35
CA ASN A 98 21.21 -11.90 -0.76
C ASN A 98 22.19 -11.93 -1.93
N LYS A 99 22.74 -10.76 -2.27
CA LYS A 99 23.99 -10.74 -3.02
C LYS A 99 25.05 -11.22 -2.04
N GLU A 100 25.43 -12.49 -2.13
CA GLU A 100 26.67 -12.94 -1.50
C GLU A 100 27.80 -12.03 -2.00
N ALA A 101 28.54 -11.48 -1.03
CA ALA A 101 29.62 -10.53 -1.24
C ALA A 101 30.92 -11.23 -1.62
#